data_AF-K0P2U0-F1
#
_entry.id   AF-K0P2U0-F1
#
_cell.length_a   1.000
_cell.length_b   1.000
_cell.length_c   1.000
_cell.angle_alpha   90.00
_cell.angle_beta   90.00
_cell.angle_gamma   90.00
#
_symmetry.space_group_name_H-M   'P 1'
#
loop_
_entity.id
_entity.type
_entity.pdbx_description
1 polymer ?
#
loop_
_entity_poly.entity_id
_entity_poly.type
_entity_poly.pdbx_seq_one_letter_code
_entity_poly.pdbx_strand_id
1 'polypeptide(L)'
;VQNFVSAAVGIAVAIALVRGFARTRTGTIGNLWVDLIRGSLRLLLPLSLVTAVVLIAGGVIQNFAGFQDVATITGGTQTIPGGPVASQEAIKMLGTNGGGFFNANSAHPFEDPTAWTSAFQVILMLAIPFSLPRTFGKMVGDTRQGTAIVAVMATIFVVSFTALTIFELNGQGTAPMAAGGAMEGKEQRFGIIASTLFGSASTLTSTGAVNSMHDSYTALGGMMPMINMML
;
A
#
# COMPACT_ATOMS: atom_id res chain seq x y z
N VAL A 1 6.50 15.52 1.17
CA VAL A 1 7.93 15.53 0.78
C VAL A 1 8.64 14.26 1.23
N GLN A 2 8.61 13.91 2.52
CA GLN A 2 9.33 12.72 3.02
C GLN A 2 8.97 11.42 2.30
N ASN A 3 7.68 11.18 2.02
CA ASN A 3 7.22 10.00 1.28
C ASN A 3 7.89 9.79 -0.09
N PHE A 4 8.35 10.87 -0.74
CA PHE A 4 9.09 10.77 -2.00
C PHE A 4 10.56 10.41 -1.75
N VAL A 5 11.19 11.08 -0.79
CA VAL A 5 12.62 10.92 -0.53
C VAL A 5 12.91 9.56 0.09
N SER A 6 12.10 9.09 1.04
CA SER A 6 12.21 7.75 1.64
C SER A 6 12.14 6.65 0.57
N ALA A 7 11.10 6.68 -0.27
CA ALA A 7 10.91 5.72 -1.34
C ALA A 7 12.06 5.78 -2.38
N ALA A 8 12.47 6.98 -2.79
CA ALA A 8 13.56 7.15 -3.75
C ALA A 8 14.91 6.66 -3.19
N VAL A 9 15.19 6.85 -1.90
CA VAL A 9 16.37 6.29 -1.24
C VAL A 9 16.32 4.76 -1.23
N GLY A 10 15.19 4.16 -0.88
CA GLY A 10 15.03 2.70 -0.90
C GLY A 10 15.30 2.11 -2.29
N ILE A 11 14.75 2.74 -3.34
CA ILE A 11 15.01 2.37 -4.74
C ILE A 11 16.49 2.56 -5.09
N ALA A 12 17.11 3.67 -4.69
CA ALA A 12 18.52 3.94 -4.98
C ALA A 12 19.45 2.89 -4.34
N VAL A 13 19.18 2.50 -3.09
CA VAL A 13 19.93 1.44 -2.39
C VAL A 13 19.75 0.09 -3.11
N ALA A 14 18.53 -0.27 -3.48
CA ALA A 14 18.26 -1.50 -4.23
C ALA A 14 19.04 -1.51 -5.56
N ILE A 15 19.01 -0.41 -6.32
CA ILE A 15 19.73 -0.29 -7.59
C ILE A 15 21.26 -0.32 -7.40
N ALA A 16 21.78 0.27 -6.32
CA ALA A 16 23.20 0.19 -5.99
C ALA A 16 23.63 -1.26 -5.71
N LEU A 17 22.81 -2.04 -5.00
CA LEU A 17 23.03 -3.47 -4.79
C LEU A 17 23.01 -4.24 -6.11
N VAL A 18 22.02 -4.01 -6.97
CA VAL A 18 21.94 -4.66 -8.30
C VAL A 18 23.20 -4.35 -9.14
N ARG A 19 23.70 -3.11 -9.11
CA ARG A 19 24.96 -2.75 -9.80
C ARG A 19 26.16 -3.49 -9.24
N GLY A 20 26.18 -3.77 -7.94
CA GLY A 20 27.21 -4.59 -7.30
C GLY A 20 27.27 -6.02 -7.85
N PHE A 21 26.12 -6.61 -8.17
CA PHE A 21 26.05 -7.92 -8.84
C PHE A 21 26.39 -7.85 -10.33
N ALA A 22 25.93 -6.81 -11.03
CA ALA A 22 26.04 -6.72 -12.48
C ALA A 22 27.44 -6.28 -12.98
N ARG A 23 28.18 -5.49 -12.19
CA ARG A 23 29.48 -4.94 -12.60
C ARG A 23 30.62 -5.77 -12.05
N THR A 24 31.61 -6.04 -12.89
CA THR A 24 32.84 -6.77 -12.51
C THR A 24 34.04 -5.83 -12.50
N ARG A 25 34.90 -5.94 -11.46
CA ARG A 25 36.19 -5.22 -11.33
C ARG A 25 36.05 -3.68 -11.32
N THR A 26 35.00 -3.15 -10.70
CA THR A 26 34.80 -1.70 -10.54
C THR A 26 34.85 -1.30 -9.07
N GLY A 27 35.54 -0.22 -8.72
CA GLY A 27 35.55 0.33 -7.35
C GLY A 27 34.33 1.21 -6.99
N THR A 28 33.31 1.28 -7.86
CA THR A 28 32.16 2.19 -7.68
C THR A 28 30.82 1.54 -8.03
N ILE A 29 29.76 1.94 -7.32
CA ILE A 29 28.37 1.44 -7.49
C ILE A 29 27.40 2.49 -8.05
N GLY A 30 27.94 3.58 -8.60
CA GLY A 30 27.16 4.69 -9.17
C GLY A 30 27.16 5.93 -8.28
N ASN A 31 26.13 6.77 -8.40
CA ASN A 31 26.01 8.04 -7.69
C ASN A 31 24.61 8.17 -7.09
N LEU A 32 24.56 8.24 -5.75
CA LEU A 32 23.32 8.34 -4.98
C LEU A 32 22.45 9.52 -5.42
N TRP A 33 23.02 10.70 -5.63
CA TRP A 33 22.26 11.90 -5.99
C TRP A 33 21.60 11.76 -7.36
N VAL A 34 22.27 11.11 -8.30
CA VAL A 34 21.70 10.84 -9.63
C VAL A 34 20.52 9.88 -9.52
N ASP A 35 20.65 8.82 -8.73
CA ASP A 35 19.57 7.84 -8.53
C ASP A 35 18.39 8.44 -7.78
N LEU A 36 18.65 9.23 -6.74
CA LEU A 36 17.65 9.94 -5.95
C LEU A 36 16.83 10.90 -6.82
N ILE A 37 17.50 11.73 -7.62
CA ILE A 37 16.84 12.70 -8.50
C ILE A 37 16.06 11.99 -9.61
N ARG A 38 16.62 10.94 -10.22
CA ARG A 38 15.91 10.17 -11.26
C ARG A 38 14.71 9.42 -10.69
N GLY A 39 14.87 8.75 -9.55
CA GLY A 39 13.79 8.05 -8.87
C GLY A 39 12.67 9.01 -8.47
N SER A 40 13.01 10.17 -7.92
CA SER A 40 12.02 11.17 -7.52
C SER A 40 11.32 11.79 -8.73
N LEU A 41 12.06 12.35 -9.68
CA LEU A 41 11.50 13.19 -10.75
C LEU A 41 11.04 12.43 -11.99
N ARG A 42 11.59 11.24 -12.27
CA ARG A 42 11.28 10.49 -13.50
C ARG A 42 10.44 9.24 -13.24
N LEU A 43 10.31 8.81 -11.99
CA LEU A 43 9.50 7.64 -11.62
C LEU A 43 8.37 8.04 -10.66
N LEU A 44 8.70 8.46 -9.44
CA LEU A 44 7.70 8.68 -8.39
C LEU A 44 6.78 9.87 -8.70
N LEU A 45 7.33 11.05 -8.97
CA LEU A 45 6.53 12.26 -9.21
C LEU A 45 5.54 12.12 -10.37
N PRO A 46 5.94 11.70 -11.58
CA PRO A 46 4.99 11.59 -12.69
C PRO A 46 3.93 10.53 -12.44
N LEU A 47 4.29 9.38 -11.87
CA LEU A 47 3.31 8.33 -11.53
C LEU A 47 2.36 8.80 -10.43
N SER A 48 2.86 9.40 -9.35
CA SER A 48 2.02 9.95 -8.27
C SER A 48 1.09 11.05 -8.75
N LEU A 49 1.50 11.87 -9.72
CA LEU A 49 0.61 12.88 -10.31
C LEU A 49 -0.55 12.23 -11.04
N VAL A 50 -0.27 11.25 -11.92
CA VAL A 50 -1.31 10.52 -12.66
C VAL A 50 -2.23 9.77 -11.72
N THR A 51 -1.68 9.06 -10.73
CA THR A 51 -2.48 8.27 -9.79
C THR A 51 -3.30 9.15 -8.85
N ALA A 52 -2.80 10.32 -8.43
CA ALA A 52 -3.60 11.29 -7.68
C ALA A 52 -4.83 11.76 -8.47
N VAL A 53 -4.67 12.05 -9.77
CA VAL A 53 -5.81 12.42 -10.63
C VAL A 53 -6.83 11.27 -10.74
N VAL A 54 -6.37 10.03 -10.88
CA VAL A 54 -7.26 8.85 -10.88
C VAL A 54 -8.00 8.70 -9.55
N LEU A 55 -7.32 8.91 -8.42
CA LEU A 55 -7.92 8.86 -7.09
C LEU A 55 -8.95 9.98 -6.87
N ILE A 56 -8.68 11.21 -7.36
CA ILE A 56 -9.65 12.31 -7.35
C ILE A 56 -10.90 11.93 -8.17
N ALA A 57 -10.71 11.34 -9.35
CA ALA A 57 -11.83 10.84 -10.16
C ALA A 57 -12.64 9.74 -9.45
N GLY A 58 -12.01 9.00 -8.54
CA GLY A 58 -12.67 8.03 -7.66
C GLY A 58 -13.32 8.62 -6.41
N GLY A 59 -13.13 9.91 -6.12
CA GLY A 59 -13.76 10.61 -5.00
C GLY A 59 -12.83 10.92 -3.83
N VAL A 60 -11.53 10.64 -3.93
CA VAL A 60 -10.54 11.03 -2.92
C VAL A 60 -10.43 12.56 -2.91
N ILE A 61 -10.47 13.17 -1.73
CA ILE A 61 -10.51 14.63 -1.64
C ILE A 61 -9.17 15.27 -2.01
N GLN A 62 -9.20 16.45 -2.62
CA GLN A 62 -8.00 17.26 -2.86
C GLN A 62 -8.38 18.73 -2.84
N ASN A 63 -8.20 19.41 -1.71
CA ASN A 63 -8.47 20.83 -1.56
C ASN A 63 -7.59 21.46 -0.45
N PHE A 64 -7.69 22.78 -0.29
CA PHE A 64 -7.05 23.52 0.81
C PHE A 64 -8.10 24.14 1.76
N ALA A 65 -9.29 23.56 1.81
CA ALA A 65 -10.32 24.01 2.73
C ALA A 65 -9.97 23.59 4.17
N GLY A 66 -10.31 24.43 5.13
CA GLY A 66 -10.28 24.05 6.54
C GLY A 66 -11.41 23.09 6.91
N PHE A 67 -11.67 22.97 8.19
CA PHE A 67 -12.82 22.24 8.71
C PHE A 67 -14.13 22.95 8.29
N GLN A 68 -15.12 22.18 7.87
CA GLN A 68 -16.44 22.67 7.49
C GLN A 68 -17.49 22.08 8.43
N ASP A 69 -18.28 22.94 9.06
CA ASP A 69 -19.41 22.51 9.87
C ASP A 69 -20.63 22.25 8.98
N VAL A 70 -21.17 21.03 9.09
CA VAL A 70 -22.33 20.59 8.32
C VAL A 70 -23.47 20.27 9.28
N ALA A 71 -24.62 20.91 9.06
CA ALA A 71 -25.85 20.60 9.78
C ALA A 71 -26.33 19.19 9.39
N THR A 72 -26.54 18.33 10.39
CA THR A 72 -27.00 16.96 10.14
C THR A 72 -28.51 16.92 10.00
N ILE A 73 -29.02 15.89 9.30
CA ILE A 73 -30.47 15.67 9.15
C ILE A 73 -31.19 15.42 10.49
N THR A 74 -30.45 15.05 11.54
CA THR A 74 -30.96 14.87 12.91
C THR A 74 -30.94 16.15 13.74
N GLY A 75 -30.56 17.29 13.15
CA GLY A 75 -30.51 18.59 13.81
C GLY A 75 -29.22 18.87 14.60
N GLY A 76 -28.21 18.00 14.48
CA GLY A 76 -26.87 18.21 15.04
C GLY A 76 -25.95 18.98 14.10
N THR A 77 -24.69 19.14 14.50
CA THR A 77 -23.62 19.68 13.66
C THR A 77 -22.45 18.69 13.65
N GLN A 78 -21.90 18.43 12.47
CA GLN A 78 -20.70 17.63 12.29
C GLN A 78 -19.61 18.45 11.61
N THR A 79 -18.43 18.48 12.21
CA THR A 79 -17.26 19.13 11.62
C THR A 79 -16.52 18.14 10.71
N ILE A 80 -16.39 18.49 9.43
CA ILE A 80 -15.78 17.65 8.38
C ILE A 80 -14.44 18.27 7.96
N PRO A 81 -13.32 17.52 8.01
CA PRO A 81 -12.03 18.05 7.58
C PRO A 81 -11.88 18.10 6.05
N GLY A 82 -11.29 19.17 5.54
CA GLY A 82 -10.74 19.24 4.17
C GLY A 82 -9.29 18.74 4.11
N GLY A 83 -8.63 18.92 2.96
CA GLY A 83 -7.19 18.70 2.82
C GLY A 83 -6.70 18.16 1.47
N PRO A 84 -5.39 18.25 1.20
CA PRO A 84 -4.76 17.79 -0.04
C PRO A 84 -4.48 16.27 -0.02
N VAL A 85 -5.53 15.47 0.17
CA VAL A 85 -5.42 14.03 0.49
C VAL A 85 -4.96 13.20 -0.71
N ALA A 86 -5.57 13.33 -1.89
CA ALA A 86 -5.25 12.50 -3.05
C ALA A 86 -3.77 12.54 -3.46
N SER A 87 -3.14 13.70 -3.34
CA SER A 87 -1.71 13.87 -3.61
C SER A 87 -0.82 13.11 -2.61
N GLN A 88 -1.21 13.07 -1.33
CA GLN A 88 -0.52 12.30 -0.31
C GLN A 88 -0.81 10.80 -0.45
N GLU A 89 -2.06 10.44 -0.74
CA GLU A 89 -2.53 9.07 -0.97
C GLU A 89 -1.74 8.39 -2.10
N ALA A 90 -1.59 9.09 -3.22
CA ALA A 90 -0.87 8.59 -4.38
C ALA A 90 0.58 8.16 -4.06
N ILE A 91 1.35 9.01 -3.38
CA ILE A 91 2.74 8.69 -3.02
C ILE A 91 2.83 7.75 -1.81
N LYS A 92 1.88 7.78 -0.88
CA LYS A 92 1.91 6.87 0.27
C LYS A 92 1.74 5.42 -0.18
N MET A 93 0.89 5.17 -1.19
CA MET A 93 0.67 3.83 -1.73
C MET A 93 1.78 3.44 -2.70
N LEU A 94 2.12 4.29 -3.67
CA LEU A 94 3.14 3.98 -4.68
C LEU A 94 4.55 3.79 -4.07
N GLY A 95 4.90 4.63 -3.10
CA GLY A 95 6.19 4.58 -2.41
C GLY A 95 6.21 3.69 -1.19
N THR A 96 5.17 2.88 -0.96
CA THR A 96 5.03 1.96 0.18
C THR A 96 5.34 2.64 1.53
N ASN A 97 4.77 3.82 1.77
CA ASN A 97 4.95 4.58 3.01
C ASN A 97 3.80 4.40 4.01
N GLY A 98 2.56 4.30 3.50
CA GLY A 98 1.35 4.02 4.29
C GLY A 98 0.89 5.07 5.30
N GLY A 99 1.56 6.22 5.43
CA GLY A 99 1.12 7.30 6.32
C GLY A 99 -0.17 7.98 5.86
N GLY A 100 -1.29 7.63 6.50
CA GLY A 100 -2.61 8.21 6.23
C GLY A 100 -2.72 9.70 6.57
N PHE A 101 -3.63 10.40 5.91
CA PHE A 101 -3.92 11.81 6.22
C PHE A 101 -4.80 11.94 7.46
N PHE A 102 -5.77 11.02 7.60
CA PHE A 102 -6.64 10.89 8.76
C PHE A 102 -6.26 9.68 9.60
N ASN A 103 -6.75 9.64 10.84
CA ASN A 103 -6.45 8.55 11.78
C ASN A 103 -6.86 7.16 11.24
N ALA A 104 -8.01 7.09 10.56
CA ALA A 104 -8.50 5.84 9.98
C ALA A 104 -7.74 5.42 8.70
N ASN A 105 -6.78 6.22 8.22
CA ASN A 105 -5.95 5.93 7.07
C ASN A 105 -6.80 5.53 5.85
N SER A 106 -6.51 4.40 5.22
CA SER A 106 -7.20 3.93 4.01
C SER A 106 -8.60 3.38 4.31
N ALA A 107 -9.02 3.31 5.58
CA ALA A 107 -10.41 3.08 5.92
C ALA A 107 -11.22 4.38 5.84
N HIS A 108 -10.58 5.56 5.83
CA HIS A 108 -11.30 6.83 5.79
C HIS A 108 -11.97 7.05 4.42
N PRO A 109 -13.27 7.42 4.34
CA PRO A 109 -13.96 7.65 3.06
C PRO A 109 -13.32 8.71 2.15
N PHE A 110 -12.60 9.67 2.73
CA PHE A 110 -11.87 10.68 1.95
C PHE A 110 -10.50 10.23 1.43
N GLU A 111 -9.96 9.12 1.93
CA GLU A 111 -8.70 8.51 1.47
C GLU A 111 -8.98 7.34 0.50
N ASP A 112 -10.02 6.56 0.76
CA ASP A 112 -10.43 5.43 -0.08
C ASP A 112 -11.97 5.31 -0.19
N PRO A 113 -12.61 6.08 -1.07
CA PRO A 113 -14.07 6.22 -1.12
C PRO A 113 -14.82 4.98 -1.63
N THR A 114 -14.18 4.15 -2.46
CA THR A 114 -14.88 3.09 -3.22
C THR A 114 -14.09 1.78 -3.27
N ALA A 115 -14.76 0.66 -3.54
CA ALA A 115 -14.09 -0.64 -3.67
C ALA A 115 -13.01 -0.65 -4.77
N TRP A 116 -13.26 0.05 -5.89
CA TRP A 116 -12.31 0.07 -7.00
C TRP A 116 -11.09 0.95 -6.70
N THR A 117 -11.25 2.06 -5.95
CA THR A 117 -10.11 2.85 -5.49
C THR A 117 -9.23 2.02 -4.55
N SER A 118 -9.84 1.18 -3.70
CA SER A 118 -9.10 0.26 -2.83
C SER A 118 -8.28 -0.77 -3.62
N ALA A 119 -8.90 -1.41 -4.61
CA ALA A 119 -8.20 -2.34 -5.51
C ALA A 119 -7.08 -1.63 -6.29
N PHE A 120 -7.31 -0.39 -6.74
CA PHE A 120 -6.30 0.42 -7.41
C PHE A 120 -5.13 0.75 -6.47
N GLN A 121 -5.41 1.11 -5.21
CA GLN A 121 -4.38 1.35 -4.21
C GLN A 121 -3.54 0.08 -3.92
N VAL A 122 -4.14 -1.12 -3.93
CA VAL A 122 -3.39 -2.40 -3.86
C VAL A 122 -2.42 -2.53 -5.04
N ILE A 123 -2.85 -2.19 -6.25
CA ILE A 123 -1.97 -2.19 -7.43
C ILE A 123 -0.81 -1.21 -7.22
N LEU A 124 -1.05 -0.02 -6.65
CA LEU A 124 0.00 0.95 -6.38
C LEU A 124 1.05 0.43 -5.39
N MET A 125 0.64 -0.23 -4.30
CA MET A 125 1.55 -0.84 -3.33
C MET A 125 2.45 -1.91 -3.98
N LEU A 126 1.88 -2.70 -4.89
CA LEU A 126 2.60 -3.81 -5.54
C LEU A 126 3.44 -3.37 -6.75
N ALA A 127 3.15 -2.21 -7.37
CA ALA A 127 3.73 -1.81 -8.65
C ALA A 127 5.26 -1.77 -8.66
N ILE A 128 5.88 -1.05 -7.72
CA ILE A 128 7.34 -0.93 -7.64
C ILE A 128 7.99 -2.24 -7.18
N PRO A 129 7.58 -2.86 -6.05
CA PRO A 129 8.15 -4.12 -5.60
C PRO A 129 8.07 -5.24 -6.64
N PHE A 130 6.96 -5.33 -7.40
CA PHE A 130 6.80 -6.32 -8.47
C PHE A 130 7.72 -6.04 -9.68
N SER A 131 8.03 -4.77 -9.96
CA SER A 131 8.87 -4.38 -11.11
C SER A 131 10.37 -4.52 -10.87
N LEU A 132 10.83 -4.45 -9.62
CA LEU A 132 12.25 -4.48 -9.26
C LEU A 132 12.94 -5.82 -9.57
N PRO A 133 12.32 -7.01 -9.35
CA PRO A 133 12.89 -8.28 -9.79
C PRO A 133 13.20 -8.33 -11.29
N ARG A 134 12.31 -7.78 -12.13
CA ARG A 134 12.55 -7.67 -13.58
C ARG A 134 13.71 -6.73 -13.88
N THR A 135 13.82 -5.62 -13.15
CA THR A 135 14.95 -4.69 -13.25
C THR A 135 16.26 -5.38 -12.90
N PHE A 136 16.30 -6.18 -11.83
CA PHE A 136 17.44 -6.99 -11.44
C PHE A 136 17.87 -7.96 -12.56
N GLY A 137 16.95 -8.79 -13.07
CA GLY A 137 17.26 -9.75 -14.12
C GLY A 137 17.77 -9.08 -15.41
N LYS A 138 17.19 -7.93 -15.79
CA LYS A 138 17.66 -7.12 -16.93
C LYS A 138 19.06 -6.57 -16.73
N MET A 139 19.40 -6.10 -15.53
CA MET A 139 20.69 -5.49 -15.24
C MET A 139 21.82 -6.51 -15.11
N VAL A 140 21.54 -7.70 -14.57
CA VAL A 140 22.51 -8.80 -14.44
C VAL A 140 22.68 -9.58 -15.76
N GLY A 141 21.75 -9.43 -16.70
CA GLY A 141 21.82 -10.07 -18.02
C GLY A 141 21.14 -11.43 -18.11
N ASP A 142 20.49 -11.90 -17.04
CA ASP A 142 19.65 -13.10 -17.05
C ASP A 142 18.27 -12.82 -16.46
N THR A 143 17.26 -12.71 -17.32
CA THR A 143 15.89 -12.43 -16.91
C THR A 143 15.27 -13.56 -16.08
N ARG A 144 15.79 -14.79 -16.17
CA ARG A 144 15.28 -15.93 -15.40
C ARG A 144 15.51 -15.72 -13.90
N GLN A 145 16.58 -15.04 -13.51
CA GLN A 145 16.85 -14.72 -12.11
C GLN A 145 15.81 -13.75 -11.54
N GLY A 146 15.44 -12.73 -12.32
CA GLY A 146 14.33 -11.83 -11.96
C GLY A 146 12.99 -12.55 -11.88
N THR A 147 12.73 -13.46 -12.82
CA THR A 147 11.52 -14.32 -12.80
C THR A 147 11.50 -15.24 -11.58
N ALA A 148 12.63 -15.82 -11.19
CA ALA A 148 12.72 -16.67 -10.00
C ALA A 148 12.37 -15.90 -8.72
N ILE A 149 12.91 -14.69 -8.56
CA ILE A 149 12.63 -13.83 -7.40
C ILE A 149 11.13 -13.49 -7.33
N VAL A 150 10.54 -13.00 -8.42
CA VAL A 150 9.12 -12.61 -8.40
C VAL A 150 8.20 -13.82 -8.23
N ALA A 151 8.57 -15.01 -8.72
CA ALA A 151 7.80 -16.23 -8.50
C ALA A 151 7.75 -16.62 -7.02
N VAL A 152 8.87 -16.52 -6.30
CA VAL A 152 8.91 -16.77 -4.85
C VAL A 152 8.07 -15.74 -4.10
N MET A 153 8.25 -14.46 -4.41
CA MET A 153 7.46 -13.38 -3.80
C MET A 153 5.95 -13.56 -4.02
N ALA A 154 5.54 -13.87 -5.26
CA ALA A 154 4.15 -14.10 -5.60
C ALA A 154 3.57 -15.35 -4.90
N THR A 155 4.37 -16.40 -4.72
CA THR A 155 3.96 -17.60 -3.98
C THR A 155 3.69 -17.27 -2.52
N ILE A 156 4.62 -16.56 -1.86
CA ILE A 156 4.44 -16.11 -0.47
C ILE A 156 3.19 -15.23 -0.34
N PHE A 157 3.00 -14.29 -1.26
CA PHE A 157 1.82 -13.42 -1.28
C PHE A 157 0.52 -14.20 -1.40
N VAL A 158 0.42 -15.11 -2.36
CA VAL A 158 -0.80 -15.92 -2.58
C VAL A 158 -1.09 -16.80 -1.37
N VAL A 159 -0.08 -17.46 -0.80
CA VAL A 159 -0.26 -18.29 0.40
C VAL A 159 -0.74 -17.45 1.57
N SER A 160 -0.10 -16.31 1.83
CA SER A 160 -0.46 -15.43 2.95
C SER A 160 -1.87 -14.85 2.79
N PHE A 161 -2.20 -14.31 1.61
CA PHE A 161 -3.52 -13.78 1.30
C PHE A 161 -4.62 -14.85 1.41
N THR A 162 -4.37 -16.04 0.88
CA THR A 162 -5.34 -17.15 0.94
C THR A 162 -5.58 -17.57 2.39
N ALA A 163 -4.51 -17.79 3.17
CA ALA A 163 -4.62 -18.18 4.57
C ALA A 163 -5.37 -17.12 5.39
N LEU A 164 -4.98 -15.85 5.26
CA LEU A 164 -5.65 -14.74 5.92
C LEU A 164 -7.14 -14.67 5.57
N THR A 165 -7.48 -14.79 4.29
CA THR A 165 -8.86 -14.75 3.82
C THR A 165 -9.69 -15.90 4.37
N ILE A 166 -9.13 -17.12 4.42
CA ILE A 166 -9.80 -18.29 5.01
C ILE A 166 -10.06 -18.06 6.51
N PHE A 167 -9.09 -17.55 7.26
CA PHE A 167 -9.25 -17.30 8.70
C PHE A 167 -10.35 -16.29 8.99
N GLU A 168 -10.40 -15.19 8.24
CA GLU A 168 -11.43 -14.16 8.40
C GLU A 168 -12.82 -14.64 7.94
N LEU A 169 -12.91 -15.37 6.82
CA LEU A 169 -14.19 -15.91 6.35
C LEU A 169 -14.77 -16.98 7.29
N ASN A 170 -13.91 -17.77 7.94
CA ASN A 170 -14.35 -18.73 8.96
C ASN A 170 -14.98 -18.04 10.18
N GLY A 171 -14.62 -16.78 10.46
CA GLY A 171 -15.23 -15.98 11.52
C GLY A 171 -15.17 -16.64 12.89
N GLN A 172 -14.06 -17.32 13.22
CA GLN A 172 -13.92 -18.02 14.49
C GLN A 172 -13.85 -17.01 15.65
N GLY A 173 -14.76 -17.16 16.62
CA GLY A 173 -14.86 -16.32 17.81
C GLY A 173 -16.31 -16.01 18.18
N THR A 174 -16.56 -15.74 19.46
CA THR A 174 -17.93 -15.49 19.95
C THR A 174 -18.58 -14.28 19.28
N ALA A 175 -17.85 -13.18 19.08
CA ALA A 175 -18.39 -11.96 18.48
C ALA A 175 -18.66 -12.11 16.97
N PRO A 176 -17.71 -12.57 16.12
CA PRO A 176 -17.99 -12.78 14.69
C PRO A 176 -19.10 -13.80 14.43
N MET A 177 -19.18 -14.89 15.21
CA MET A 177 -20.26 -15.88 15.08
C MET A 177 -21.63 -15.28 15.42
N ALA A 178 -21.72 -14.46 16.47
CA ALA A 178 -22.95 -13.76 16.83
C ALA A 178 -23.36 -12.70 15.79
N ALA A 179 -22.39 -12.03 15.17
CA ALA A 179 -22.60 -11.02 14.13
C ALA A 179 -22.85 -11.62 12.72
N GLY A 180 -22.64 -12.92 12.53
CA GLY A 180 -22.76 -13.59 11.22
C GLY A 180 -21.56 -13.41 10.30
N GLY A 181 -20.43 -12.89 10.79
CA GLY A 181 -19.18 -12.71 10.05
C GLY A 181 -18.16 -11.83 10.77
N ALA A 182 -16.88 -11.94 10.38
CA ALA A 182 -15.77 -11.13 10.93
C ALA A 182 -15.71 -9.72 10.32
N MET A 183 -16.78 -8.95 10.51
CA MET A 183 -16.90 -7.58 9.99
C MET A 183 -16.41 -6.50 10.96
N GLU A 184 -16.09 -6.85 12.21
CA GLU A 184 -15.46 -5.91 13.14
C GLU A 184 -14.13 -5.39 12.55
N GLY A 185 -13.93 -4.07 12.59
CA GLY A 185 -12.77 -3.42 11.97
C GLY A 185 -12.75 -3.44 10.44
N LYS A 186 -13.79 -3.92 9.75
CA LYS A 186 -13.91 -3.92 8.27
C LYS A 186 -14.88 -2.84 7.81
N GLU A 187 -14.63 -2.30 6.62
CA GLU A 187 -15.55 -1.39 5.96
C GLU A 187 -16.54 -2.15 5.06
N GLN A 188 -17.81 -1.73 5.09
CA GLN A 188 -18.85 -2.29 4.21
C GLN A 188 -18.52 -2.13 2.72
N ARG A 189 -17.79 -1.07 2.38
CA ARG A 189 -17.31 -0.78 1.01
C ARG A 189 -16.42 -1.88 0.44
N PHE A 190 -15.70 -2.61 1.30
CA PHE A 190 -14.67 -3.56 0.90
C PHE A 190 -15.07 -5.00 1.24
N GLY A 191 -15.74 -5.21 2.37
CA GLY A 191 -16.02 -6.54 2.89
C GLY A 191 -14.76 -7.31 3.26
N ILE A 192 -14.92 -8.59 3.60
CA ILE A 192 -13.82 -9.40 4.14
C ILE A 192 -12.69 -9.58 3.12
N ILE A 193 -13.00 -10.01 1.89
CA ILE A 193 -11.99 -10.43 0.91
C ILE A 193 -11.11 -9.25 0.45
N ALA A 194 -11.70 -8.08 0.17
CA ALA A 194 -10.90 -6.94 -0.27
C ALA A 194 -10.07 -6.35 0.88
N SER A 195 -10.58 -6.38 2.11
CA SER A 195 -9.82 -6.02 3.31
C SER A 195 -8.63 -6.96 3.57
N THR A 196 -8.80 -8.28 3.41
CA THR A 196 -7.69 -9.23 3.57
C THR A 196 -6.67 -9.08 2.44
N LEU A 197 -7.11 -8.82 1.21
CA LEU A 197 -6.21 -8.52 0.09
C LEU A 197 -5.35 -7.28 0.38
N PHE A 198 -5.98 -6.21 0.84
CA PHE A 198 -5.30 -4.96 1.17
C PHE A 198 -4.35 -5.14 2.36
N GLY A 199 -4.78 -5.81 3.43
CA GLY A 199 -3.94 -6.12 4.59
C GLY A 199 -2.72 -6.97 4.24
N SER A 200 -2.88 -8.02 3.42
CA SER A 200 -1.76 -8.82 2.92
C SER A 200 -0.80 -7.99 2.08
N ALA A 201 -1.30 -7.19 1.13
CA ALA A 201 -0.45 -6.34 0.31
C ALA A 201 0.31 -5.32 1.14
N SER A 202 -0.36 -4.64 2.07
CA SER A 202 0.23 -3.61 2.90
C SER A 202 1.32 -4.14 3.83
N THR A 203 1.11 -5.34 4.40
CA THR A 203 2.06 -5.93 5.37
C THR A 203 3.24 -6.61 4.68
N LEU A 204 3.03 -7.32 3.57
CA LEU A 204 4.12 -7.97 2.81
C LEU A 204 5.00 -6.99 2.03
N THR A 205 4.50 -5.79 1.74
CA THR A 205 5.28 -4.75 1.05
C THR A 205 5.84 -3.69 2.00
N SER A 206 5.68 -3.86 3.32
CA SER A 206 6.05 -2.86 4.32
C SER A 206 5.42 -1.48 4.06
N THR A 207 4.23 -1.45 3.46
CA THR A 207 3.52 -0.18 3.20
C THR A 207 2.98 0.40 4.50
N GLY A 208 2.24 -0.38 5.29
CA GLY A 208 1.63 0.10 6.55
C GLY A 208 0.33 0.90 6.38
N ALA A 209 -0.22 0.98 5.16
CA ALA A 209 -1.58 1.48 4.94
C ALA A 209 -2.61 0.49 5.49
N VAL A 210 -3.69 0.98 6.09
CA VAL A 210 -4.71 0.13 6.73
C VAL A 210 -6.09 0.56 6.25
N ASN A 211 -6.82 -0.32 5.54
CA ASN A 211 -8.23 -0.11 5.16
C ASN A 211 -9.22 -0.91 6.03
N SER A 212 -8.68 -1.72 6.96
CA SER A 212 -9.43 -2.45 7.97
C SER A 212 -8.52 -2.78 9.16
N MET A 213 -9.04 -2.61 10.37
CA MET A 213 -8.26 -2.67 11.60
C MET A 213 -7.77 -4.09 11.89
N HIS A 214 -6.47 -4.33 11.77
CA HIS A 214 -5.85 -5.64 11.99
C HIS A 214 -6.02 -6.15 13.43
N ASP A 215 -6.17 -5.25 14.41
CA ASP A 215 -6.39 -5.60 15.82
C ASP A 215 -7.77 -6.25 16.03
N SER A 216 -8.72 -5.99 15.13
CA SER A 216 -10.06 -6.58 15.13
C SER A 216 -10.16 -7.89 14.33
N TYR A 217 -9.07 -8.34 13.71
CA TYR A 217 -9.09 -9.59 12.95
C TYR A 217 -9.24 -10.78 13.89
N THR A 218 -9.72 -11.91 13.36
CA THR A 218 -9.73 -13.19 14.10
C THR A 218 -8.32 -13.54 14.58
N ALA A 219 -8.19 -14.40 15.59
CA ALA A 219 -6.88 -14.71 16.19
C ALA A 219 -5.82 -15.14 15.16
N LEU A 220 -6.17 -16.04 14.23
CA LEU A 220 -5.28 -16.43 13.13
C LEU A 220 -5.24 -15.39 12.00
N GLY A 221 -6.32 -14.63 11.82
CA GLY A 221 -6.36 -13.50 10.89
C GLY A 221 -5.35 -12.42 11.27
N GLY A 222 -5.29 -11.98 12.53
CA GLY A 222 -4.31 -11.01 13.02
C GLY A 222 -2.87 -11.54 13.06
N MET A 223 -2.70 -12.86 13.23
CA MET A 223 -1.39 -13.52 13.15
C MET A 223 -0.74 -13.36 11.77
N MET A 224 -1.52 -13.42 10.68
CA MET A 224 -0.96 -13.37 9.33
C MET A 224 -0.25 -12.03 9.00
N PRO A 225 -0.85 -10.84 9.21
CA PRO A 225 -0.15 -9.56 9.18
C PRO A 225 1.13 -9.52 10.01
N MET A 226 1.14 -10.09 11.22
CA MET A 226 2.34 -10.14 12.06
C MET A 226 3.45 -10.99 11.43
N ILE A 227 3.11 -12.19 10.95
CA ILE A 227 4.06 -13.06 10.23
C ILE A 227 4.61 -12.34 9.00
N ASN A 228 3.76 -11.68 8.22
CA ASN A 228 4.18 -10.94 7.03
C ASN A 228 5.22 -9.85 7.33
N MET A 229 5.17 -9.23 8.51
CA MET A 229 6.13 -8.19 8.93
C MET A 229 7.40 -8.76 9.58
N MET A 230 7.36 -9.98 10.11
CA MET A 230 8.51 -10.64 10.75
C MET A 230 9.39 -11.43 9.77
N LEU A 231 8.87 -11.74 8.58
CA LEU A 231 9.57 -12.38 7.47
C LEU A 231 10.40 -11.38 6.67
#